data_AF-A0A2I0P1I0-F1
#
_entry.id   AF-A0A2I0P1I0-F1
#
_cell.length_a   1.000
_cell.length_b   1.000
_cell.length_c   1.000
_cell.angle_alpha   90.00
_cell.angle_beta   90.00
_cell.angle_gamma   90.00
#
_symmetry.space_group_name_H-M   'P 1'
#
loop_
_entity.id
_entity.type
_entity.pdbx_description
1 polymer ?
#
loop_
_entity_poly.entity_id
_entity_poly.type
_entity_poly.pdbx_seq_one_letter_code
_entity_poly.pdbx_strand_id
1 'polypeptide(L)'
;MKQVLVDVRPWNKELAITALESGADGIITDSAERVRELGRITVIAPDGDLVPGEDIIEITIKSTEDQDAAMELARRTPVIVHTPDWTVIPLENLVAVADSVIAVVKNLREA
;
A
#
# COMPACT_ATOMS: atom_id res chain seq x y z
N MET A 1 13.47 -6.85 -3.84
CA MET A 1 12.42 -7.81 -4.26
C MET A 1 11.13 -7.01 -4.36
N LYS A 2 10.32 -7.18 -5.41
CA LYS A 2 9.04 -6.43 -5.51
C LYS A 2 8.06 -7.03 -4.50
N GLN A 3 7.37 -6.19 -3.72
CA GLN A 3 6.34 -6.62 -2.78
C GLN A 3 4.95 -6.45 -3.40
N VAL A 4 4.04 -7.37 -3.09
CA VAL A 4 2.62 -7.32 -3.44
C VAL A 4 1.80 -7.30 -2.17
N LEU A 5 1.08 -6.20 -1.96
CA LEU A 5 0.14 -6.03 -0.85
C LEU A 5 -1.29 -6.08 -1.38
N VAL A 6 -2.21 -6.66 -0.62
CA VAL A 6 -3.63 -6.72 -0.98
C VAL A 6 -4.45 -5.91 0.01
N ASP A 7 -5.11 -4.86 -0.47
CA ASP A 7 -6.06 -4.09 0.34
C ASP A 7 -7.41 -4.83 0.40
N VAL A 8 -7.83 -5.18 1.61
CA VAL A 8 -9.10 -5.86 1.88
C VAL A 8 -10.09 -4.98 2.62
N ARG A 9 -9.90 -3.65 2.61
CA ARG A 9 -10.83 -2.66 3.18
C ARG A 9 -11.92 -2.29 2.16
N PRO A 10 -13.22 -2.23 2.55
CA PRO A 10 -13.76 -2.75 3.81
C PRO A 10 -13.67 -4.29 3.84
N TRP A 11 -13.57 -4.86 5.04
CA TRP A 11 -13.28 -6.29 5.27
C TRP A 11 -13.90 -7.26 4.25
N ASN A 12 -13.05 -7.93 3.48
CA ASN A 12 -13.43 -9.01 2.56
C ASN A 12 -12.63 -10.29 2.88
N LYS A 13 -13.32 -11.25 3.52
CA LYS A 13 -12.71 -12.53 3.94
C LYS A 13 -12.23 -13.39 2.77
N GLU A 14 -12.98 -13.45 1.67
CA GLU A 14 -12.62 -14.26 0.50
C GLU A 14 -11.35 -13.71 -0.15
N LEU A 15 -11.25 -12.38 -0.27
CA LEU A 15 -10.05 -11.72 -0.80
C LEU A 15 -8.84 -11.94 0.11
N ALA A 16 -9.02 -11.86 1.44
CA ALA A 16 -7.95 -12.11 2.41
C ALA A 16 -7.41 -13.55 2.31
N ILE A 17 -8.30 -14.56 2.21
CA ILE A 17 -7.90 -15.95 1.99
C ILE A 17 -7.15 -16.08 0.66
N THR A 18 -7.67 -15.48 -0.41
CA THR A 18 -7.04 -15.53 -1.73
C THR A 18 -5.63 -14.93 -1.70
N ALA A 19 -5.45 -13.80 -1.01
CA ALA A 19 -4.14 -13.15 -0.85
C ALA A 19 -3.14 -14.06 -0.10
N LEU A 20 -3.57 -14.68 0.99
CA LEU A 20 -2.77 -15.64 1.77
C LEU A 20 -2.36 -16.85 0.91
N GLU A 21 -3.31 -17.45 0.19
CA GLU A 21 -3.06 -18.64 -0.64
C GLU A 21 -2.21 -18.34 -1.87
N SER A 22 -2.27 -17.11 -2.38
CA SER A 22 -1.50 -16.66 -3.56
C SER A 22 -0.09 -16.18 -3.20
N GLY A 23 0.28 -16.14 -1.91
CA GLY A 23 1.59 -15.71 -1.46
C GLY A 23 1.81 -14.20 -1.51
N ALA A 24 0.77 -13.40 -1.25
CA ALA A 24 0.94 -11.96 -1.04
C ALA A 24 1.91 -11.68 0.12
N ASP A 25 2.66 -10.59 0.03
CA ASP A 25 3.64 -10.21 1.06
C ASP A 25 2.97 -9.56 2.28
N GLY A 26 1.77 -9.01 2.10
CA GLY A 26 1.02 -8.33 3.15
C GLY A 26 -0.43 -8.05 2.81
N ILE A 27 -1.23 -7.79 3.85
CA ILE A 27 -2.64 -7.40 3.74
C ILE A 27 -2.84 -6.04 4.41
N ILE A 28 -3.58 -5.15 3.76
CA ILE A 28 -4.04 -3.88 4.34
C ILE A 28 -5.50 -4.08 4.80
N THR A 29 -5.81 -3.75 6.05
CA THR A 29 -7.13 -3.98 6.63
C THR A 29 -7.46 -2.97 7.75
N ASP A 30 -8.73 -2.92 8.18
CA ASP A 30 -9.17 -2.07 9.28
C ASP A 30 -8.84 -2.67 10.66
N SER A 31 -8.66 -4.00 10.75
CA SER A 31 -8.26 -4.71 11.97
C SER A 31 -7.48 -5.98 11.64
N ALA A 32 -6.30 -6.11 12.23
CA ALA A 32 -5.39 -7.22 12.03
C ALA A 32 -5.86 -8.52 12.71
N GLU A 33 -6.70 -8.45 13.74
CA GLU A 33 -7.29 -9.61 14.41
C GLU A 33 -7.89 -10.61 13.41
N ARG A 34 -8.73 -10.11 12.48
CA ARG A 34 -9.43 -10.95 11.50
C ARG A 34 -8.49 -11.62 10.50
N VAL A 35 -7.37 -10.98 10.15
CA VAL A 35 -6.37 -11.57 9.26
C VAL A 35 -5.57 -12.64 9.99
N ARG A 36 -5.22 -12.40 11.27
CA ARG A 36 -4.46 -13.33 12.10
C ARG A 36 -5.21 -14.62 12.41
N GLU A 37 -6.54 -14.60 12.41
CA GLU A 37 -7.38 -15.81 12.46
C GLU A 37 -7.19 -16.73 11.24
N LEU A 38 -6.86 -16.16 10.08
CA LEU A 38 -6.74 -16.88 8.81
C LEU A 38 -5.32 -17.41 8.59
N GLY A 39 -4.29 -16.69 9.04
CA GLY A 39 -2.91 -17.11 8.85
C GLY A 39 -1.88 -16.06 9.26
N ARG A 40 -0.60 -16.41 9.03
CA ARG A 40 0.54 -15.51 9.27
C ARG A 40 0.91 -14.80 7.97
N ILE A 41 0.81 -13.48 7.99
CA ILE A 41 1.18 -12.56 6.90
C ILE A 41 1.41 -11.19 7.53
N THR A 42 2.21 -10.32 6.89
CA THR A 42 2.38 -8.94 7.36
C THR A 42 1.04 -8.21 7.25
N VAL A 43 0.60 -7.55 8.32
CA VAL A 43 -0.66 -6.81 8.33
C VAL A 43 -0.43 -5.33 8.52
N ILE A 44 -0.93 -4.52 7.59
CA ILE A 44 -1.00 -3.06 7.72
C ILE A 44 -2.39 -2.71 8.25
N ALA A 45 -2.46 -2.29 9.50
CA ALA A 45 -3.70 -1.93 10.21
C ALA A 45 -3.36 -1.14 11.49
N PRO A 46 -4.32 -0.43 12.11
CA PRO A 46 -4.08 0.29 13.37
C PRO A 46 -3.55 -0.59 14.52
N ASP A 47 -3.89 -1.88 14.52
CA ASP A 47 -3.44 -2.93 15.45
C ASP A 47 -2.52 -3.97 14.75
N GLY A 48 -1.96 -3.60 13.60
CA GLY A 48 -1.16 -4.44 12.71
C GLY A 48 0.33 -4.50 13.07
N ASP A 49 1.11 -5.04 12.15
CA ASP A 49 2.58 -5.05 12.22
C ASP A 49 3.18 -3.73 11.72
N LEU A 50 2.45 -3.04 10.83
CA LEU A 50 2.73 -1.67 10.38
C LEU A 50 1.48 -0.82 10.58
N VAL A 51 1.61 0.28 11.32
CA VAL A 51 0.51 1.17 11.67
C VAL A 51 0.37 2.29 10.63
N PRO A 52 -0.79 2.41 9.94
CA PRO A 52 -1.05 3.51 9.03
C PRO A 52 -0.96 4.87 9.73
N GLY A 53 -0.24 5.82 9.13
CA GLY A 53 0.01 7.15 9.70
C GLY A 53 1.25 7.23 10.59
N GLU A 54 1.84 6.10 10.96
CA GLU A 54 3.06 6.03 11.78
C GLU A 54 4.19 5.32 11.02
N ASP A 55 4.02 4.02 10.75
CA ASP A 55 5.03 3.20 10.07
C ASP A 55 4.93 3.27 8.54
N ILE A 56 3.75 3.63 8.03
CA ILE A 56 3.46 3.73 6.60
C ILE A 56 2.42 4.81 6.34
N ILE A 57 2.67 5.68 5.36
CA ILE A 57 1.81 6.83 5.06
C ILE A 57 1.04 6.59 3.76
N GLU A 58 -0.29 6.75 3.80
CA GLU A 58 -1.14 6.66 2.63
C GLU A 58 -1.45 8.08 2.11
N ILE A 59 -1.16 8.35 0.83
CA ILE A 59 -1.35 9.67 0.21
C ILE A 59 -2.01 9.54 -1.17
N THR A 60 -2.87 10.48 -1.52
CA THR A 60 -3.44 10.60 -2.86
C THR A 60 -2.79 11.75 -3.60
N ILE A 61 -2.25 11.50 -4.79
CA ILE A 61 -1.62 12.52 -5.63
C ILE A 61 -2.61 12.96 -6.71
N LYS A 62 -3.02 14.23 -6.69
CA LYS A 62 -3.91 14.83 -7.69
C LYS A 62 -3.27 16.01 -8.41
N SER A 63 -2.18 16.56 -7.87
CA SER A 63 -1.43 17.66 -8.46
C SER A 63 0.09 17.49 -8.26
N THR A 64 0.86 18.38 -8.86
CA THR A 64 2.32 18.47 -8.68
C THR A 64 2.69 18.75 -7.22
N GLU A 65 1.91 19.58 -6.52
CA GLU A 65 2.15 19.89 -5.11
C GLU A 65 1.95 18.65 -4.22
N ASP A 66 0.94 17.82 -4.52
CA ASP A 66 0.76 16.54 -3.82
C ASP A 66 1.93 15.59 -4.09
N GLN A 67 2.50 15.63 -5.30
CA GLN A 67 3.65 14.81 -5.67
C GLN A 67 4.91 15.24 -4.90
N ASP A 68 5.18 16.53 -4.78
CA ASP A 68 6.29 17.05 -3.99
C ASP A 68 6.14 16.66 -2.50
N ALA A 69 4.93 16.76 -1.96
CA ALA A 69 4.64 16.32 -0.59
C ALA A 69 4.85 14.81 -0.41
N ALA A 70 4.41 13.99 -1.38
CA ALA A 70 4.64 12.55 -1.37
C ALA A 70 6.13 12.18 -1.44
N MET A 71 6.93 12.91 -2.22
CA MET A 71 8.38 12.71 -2.30
C MET A 71 9.08 13.01 -0.99
N GLU A 72 8.73 14.10 -0.30
CA GLU A 72 9.30 14.43 1.00
C GLU A 72 8.92 13.41 2.09
N LEU A 73 7.70 12.88 2.05
CA LEU A 73 7.29 11.78 2.93
C LEU A 73 8.06 10.49 2.63
N ALA A 74 8.18 10.13 1.36
CA ALA A 74 8.83 8.89 0.91
C ALA A 74 10.30 8.80 1.33
N ARG A 75 11.00 9.94 1.47
CA ARG A 75 12.38 9.98 1.98
C ARG A 75 12.53 9.50 3.43
N ARG A 76 11.43 9.49 4.20
CA ARG A 76 11.45 9.28 5.65
C ARG A 76 10.69 8.04 6.08
N THR A 77 9.58 7.76 5.41
CA THR A 77 8.65 6.69 5.78
C THR A 77 8.12 6.03 4.49
N PRO A 78 7.91 4.71 4.46
CA PRO A 78 7.22 4.04 3.37
C PRO A 78 5.90 4.72 3.02
N VAL A 79 5.60 4.84 1.73
CA VAL A 79 4.37 5.48 1.25
C VAL A 79 3.53 4.55 0.39
N ILE A 80 2.21 4.57 0.61
CA ILE A 80 1.19 4.01 -0.28
C ILE A 80 0.59 5.17 -1.06
N VAL A 81 0.68 5.11 -2.38
CA VAL A 81 0.30 6.20 -3.26
C VAL A 81 -0.93 5.82 -4.08
N HIS A 82 -1.97 6.64 -3.95
CA HIS A 82 -3.17 6.58 -4.79
C HIS A 82 -3.07 7.58 -5.93
N THR A 83 -3.27 7.08 -7.15
CA THR A 83 -3.17 7.86 -8.39
C THR A 83 -4.49 7.76 -9.15
N PRO A 84 -5.43 8.71 -9.00
CA PRO A 84 -6.71 8.65 -9.70
C PRO A 84 -6.57 8.80 -11.22
N ASP A 85 -5.47 9.40 -11.68
CA ASP A 85 -5.12 9.54 -13.08
C ASP A 85 -3.64 9.15 -13.30
N TRP A 86 -3.42 8.04 -14.00
CA TRP A 86 -2.10 7.51 -14.35
C TRP A 86 -1.39 8.32 -15.44
N THR A 87 -2.07 9.26 -16.09
CA THR A 87 -1.51 10.08 -17.17
C THR A 87 -0.46 11.08 -16.66
N VAL A 88 -0.51 11.41 -15.36
CA VAL A 88 0.28 12.52 -14.78
C VAL A 88 1.38 12.03 -13.82
N ILE A 89 1.42 10.74 -13.46
CA ILE A 89 2.28 10.28 -12.37
C ILE A 89 3.37 9.34 -12.89
N PRO A 90 4.58 9.85 -13.19
CA PRO A 90 5.74 9.01 -13.34
C PRO A 90 6.14 8.56 -11.93
N LEU A 91 5.71 7.35 -11.54
CA LEU A 91 6.24 6.63 -10.37
C LEU A 91 7.77 6.74 -10.28
N GLU A 92 8.43 6.85 -11.44
CA GLU A 92 9.83 7.21 -11.65
C GLU A 92 10.36 8.29 -10.68
N ASN A 93 9.63 9.39 -10.48
CA ASN A 93 10.08 10.46 -9.59
C ASN A 93 10.07 10.04 -8.12
N LEU A 94 9.07 9.26 -7.71
CA LEU A 94 8.95 8.77 -6.33
C LEU A 94 9.99 7.69 -6.04
N VAL A 95 10.18 6.74 -6.96
CA VAL A 95 11.19 5.68 -6.80
C VAL A 95 12.63 6.22 -6.93
N ALA A 96 12.83 7.39 -7.54
CA ALA A 96 14.13 8.04 -7.58
C ALA A 96 14.57 8.61 -6.22
N VAL A 97 13.64 8.85 -5.30
CA VAL A 97 13.94 9.45 -3.99
C VAL A 97 13.80 8.48 -2.82
N ALA A 98 13.16 7.33 -3.02
CA ALA A 98 12.93 6.32 -2.00
C ALA A 98 12.75 4.92 -2.59
N ASP A 99 13.24 3.90 -1.88
CA ASP A 99 13.09 2.50 -2.25
C ASP A 99 11.75 1.88 -1.80
N SER A 100 11.00 2.56 -0.92
CA SER A 100 9.78 2.05 -0.27
C SER A 100 8.53 2.80 -0.72
N VAL A 101 8.23 2.71 -2.01
CA VAL A 101 7.03 3.29 -2.63
C VAL A 101 6.11 2.18 -3.11
N ILE A 102 4.87 2.17 -2.64
CA ILE A 102 3.82 1.22 -3.02
C ILE A 102 2.77 1.99 -3.82
N ALA A 103 2.49 1.57 -5.04
CA ALA A 103 1.43 2.16 -5.85
C ALA A 103 0.16 1.33 -5.77
N VAL A 104 -0.98 2.00 -5.57
CA VAL A 104 -2.28 1.33 -5.54
C VAL A 104 -2.80 1.17 -6.96
N VAL A 105 -2.98 -0.08 -7.37
CA VAL A 105 -3.45 -0.47 -8.70
C VAL A 105 -4.75 -1.25 -8.58
N LYS A 106 -5.66 -1.10 -9.55
CA LYS A 106 -6.94 -1.82 -9.56
C LYS A 106 -6.90 -3.10 -10.38
N ASN A 107 -5.89 -3.24 -11.25
CA ASN A 107 -5.76 -4.35 -12.18
C ASN A 107 -4.33 -4.44 -12.70
N LEU A 108 -4.01 -5.55 -13.36
CA LEU A 108 -2.68 -5.82 -13.92
C LEU A 108 -2.20 -4.80 -14.96
N ARG A 109 -3.11 -4.08 -15.65
CA ARG A 109 -2.67 -3.08 -16.65
C ARG A 109 -2.09 -1.83 -16.00
N GLU A 110 -2.42 -1.59 -14.74
CA GLU A 110 -1.91 -0.47 -13.95
C GLU A 110 -0.61 -0.82 -13.19
N ALA A 111 -0.23 -2.11 -13.12
CA ALA A 111 0.92 -2.63 -12.38
C ALA A 111 2.17 -2.83 -13.24
#